data_AF-A0A4Y1K9U6-F1
#
_entry.id   AF-A0A4Y1K9U6-F1
#
_cell.length_a   1.000
_cell.length_b   1.000
_cell.length_c   1.000
_cell.angle_alpha   90.00
_cell.angle_beta   90.00
_cell.angle_gamma   90.00
#
_symmetry.space_group_name_H-M   'P 1'
#
loop_
_entity.id
_entity.type
_entity.pdbx_description
1 polymer ?
#
loop_
_entity_poly.entity_id
_entity_poly.type
_entity_poly.pdbx_seq_one_letter_code
_entity_poly.pdbx_strand_id
1 'polypeptide(L)'
;MMYNNMYRIMFDRRFESEDDPLFLKLKALNGERSRLAQSFEYNYGDFIPILRPFLRGYLKICKEVKEKRLQLFKDYFVDERKKLASTKATDNDSLKCAIDHILEAQQKGEINEDNVLYIVENINVAA
;
A
#
# COMPACT_ATOMS: atom_id res chain seq x y z
N MET A 1 -11.53 -10.02 9.57
CA MET A 1 -11.34 -9.36 10.89
C MET A 1 -10.03 -8.57 11.01
N MET A 2 -8.86 -9.14 10.68
CA MET A 2 -7.55 -8.42 10.80
C MET A 2 -7.45 -7.18 9.91
N TYR A 3 -7.87 -7.28 8.64
CA TYR A 3 -7.93 -6.15 7.71
C TYR A 3 -8.74 -4.98 8.28
N ASN A 4 -9.97 -5.21 8.76
CA ASN A 4 -10.80 -4.12 9.29
C ASN A 4 -10.18 -3.41 10.51
N ASN A 5 -9.39 -4.10 11.34
CA ASN A 5 -8.69 -3.45 12.45
C ASN A 5 -7.57 -2.53 11.92
N MET A 6 -6.73 -3.05 11.04
CA MET A 6 -5.61 -2.28 10.47
C MET A 6 -6.11 -1.08 9.66
N TYR A 7 -7.12 -1.28 8.81
CA TYR A 7 -7.67 -0.25 7.96
C TYR A 7 -8.47 0.80 8.74
N ARG A 8 -9.06 0.44 9.87
CA ARG A 8 -9.70 1.41 10.77
C ARG A 8 -8.65 2.30 11.44
N ILE A 9 -7.53 1.74 11.90
CA ILE A 9 -6.44 2.52 12.48
C ILE A 9 -5.81 3.44 11.43
N MET A 10 -5.56 2.90 10.24
CA MET A 10 -4.82 3.61 9.19
C MET A 10 -5.65 4.68 8.48
N PHE A 11 -6.90 4.39 8.13
CA PHE A 11 -7.69 5.20 7.20
C PHE A 11 -9.08 5.55 7.72
N ASP A 12 -9.39 5.20 8.97
CA ASP A 12 -10.75 5.26 9.52
C ASP A 12 -11.77 4.45 8.70
N ARG A 13 -11.32 3.45 7.92
CA ARG A 13 -12.16 2.70 6.97
C ARG A 13 -12.33 1.23 7.39
N ARG A 14 -13.44 0.63 7.00
CA ARG A 14 -13.69 -0.82 7.08
C ARG A 14 -14.25 -1.32 5.75
N PHE A 15 -14.04 -2.60 5.47
CA PHE A 15 -14.70 -3.32 4.40
C PHE A 15 -16.03 -3.89 4.92
N GLU A 16 -17.08 -3.79 4.10
CA GLU A 16 -18.45 -4.12 4.51
C GLU A 16 -18.65 -5.63 4.71
N SER A 17 -18.05 -6.44 3.84
CA SER A 17 -18.14 -7.89 3.85
C SER A 17 -16.90 -8.53 3.22
N GLU A 18 -16.84 -9.86 3.20
CA GLU A 18 -15.77 -10.59 2.49
C GLU A 18 -15.88 -10.47 0.96
N ASP A 19 -17.06 -10.07 0.47
CA ASP A 19 -17.36 -9.85 -0.95
C ASP A 19 -17.17 -8.39 -1.38
N ASP A 20 -16.68 -7.53 -0.48
CA ASP A 20 -16.38 -6.12 -0.79
C ASP A 20 -15.42 -6.03 -2.00
N PRO A 21 -15.78 -5.33 -3.08
CA PRO A 21 -14.97 -5.31 -4.31
C PRO A 21 -13.57 -4.73 -4.10
N LEU A 22 -13.40 -3.76 -3.19
CA LEU A 22 -12.11 -3.17 -2.88
C LEU A 22 -11.27 -4.15 -2.06
N PHE A 23 -11.89 -4.83 -1.10
CA PHE A 23 -11.24 -5.89 -0.33
C PHE A 23 -10.74 -7.02 -1.22
N LEU A 24 -11.57 -7.51 -2.16
CA LEU A 24 -11.19 -8.57 -3.08
C LEU A 24 -10.01 -8.17 -3.98
N LYS A 25 -10.03 -6.95 -4.54
CA LYS A 25 -8.90 -6.40 -5.32
C LYS A 25 -7.62 -6.34 -4.50
N LEU A 26 -7.74 -5.86 -3.27
CA LEU A 26 -6.62 -5.69 -2.36
C LEU A 26 -6.01 -7.04 -1.95
N LYS A 27 -6.86 -8.02 -1.61
CA LYS A 27 -6.47 -9.39 -1.30
C LYS A 27 -5.76 -10.06 -2.48
N ALA A 28 -6.26 -9.88 -3.70
CA ALA A 28 -5.63 -10.42 -4.91
C ALA A 28 -4.22 -9.86 -5.13
N LEU A 29 -4.05 -8.53 -5.03
CA LEU A 29 -2.74 -7.88 -5.20
C LEU A 29 -1.75 -8.25 -4.08
N ASN A 30 -2.22 -8.40 -2.84
CA ASN A 30 -1.37 -8.86 -1.73
C ASN A 30 -0.93 -10.32 -1.91
N GLY A 31 -1.84 -11.17 -2.39
CA GLY A 31 -1.54 -12.55 -2.74
C GLY A 31 -0.49 -12.64 -3.85
N GLU A 32 -0.65 -11.86 -4.92
CA GLU A 32 0.30 -11.85 -6.04
C GLU A 32 1.68 -11.33 -5.63
N ARG A 33 1.75 -10.25 -4.84
CA ARG A 33 3.01 -9.76 -4.25
C ARG A 33 3.70 -10.84 -3.43
N SER A 34 2.96 -11.51 -2.55
CA SER A 34 3.52 -12.56 -1.67
C SER A 34 4.01 -13.76 -2.48
N ARG A 35 3.24 -14.17 -3.50
CA ARG A 35 3.63 -15.24 -4.43
C ARG A 35 4.94 -14.91 -5.16
N LEU A 36 5.10 -13.68 -5.66
CA LEU A 36 6.33 -13.27 -6.33
C LEU A 36 7.51 -13.24 -5.34
N ALA A 37 7.33 -12.63 -4.17
CA ALA A 37 8.40 -12.52 -3.17
C ALA A 37 8.85 -13.87 -2.58
N GLN A 38 8.02 -14.91 -2.65
CA GLN A 38 8.30 -16.25 -2.11
C GLN A 38 8.59 -17.29 -3.21
N SER A 39 8.58 -16.89 -4.49
CA SER A 39 8.82 -17.81 -5.60
C SER A 39 10.29 -18.21 -5.68
N PHE A 40 10.57 -19.49 -5.91
CA PHE A 40 11.95 -19.94 -6.19
C PHE A 40 12.43 -19.59 -7.61
N GLU A 41 11.55 -19.08 -8.47
CA GLU A 41 11.84 -18.81 -9.88
C GLU A 41 12.89 -17.70 -10.10
N TYR A 42 13.14 -16.83 -9.11
CA TYR A 42 14.17 -15.79 -9.22
C TYR A 42 15.49 -16.16 -8.52
N ASN A 43 15.52 -17.25 -7.75
CA ASN A 43 16.66 -17.63 -6.91
C ASN A 43 17.97 -17.76 -7.68
N TYR A 44 17.93 -18.20 -8.94
CA TYR A 44 19.15 -18.37 -9.73
C TYR A 44 19.90 -17.04 -9.95
N GLY A 45 19.17 -15.93 -10.13
CA GLY A 45 19.79 -14.60 -10.28
C GLY A 45 20.15 -13.96 -8.95
N ASP A 46 19.56 -14.40 -7.85
CA ASP A 46 19.92 -13.98 -6.50
C ASP A 46 21.19 -14.69 -6.01
N PHE A 47 21.27 -16.01 -6.19
CA PHE A 47 22.44 -16.80 -5.78
C PHE A 47 23.62 -16.67 -6.74
N ILE A 48 23.37 -16.46 -8.04
CA ILE A 48 24.42 -16.36 -9.05
C ILE A 48 24.29 -15.00 -9.78
N PRO A 49 24.98 -13.95 -9.31
CA PRO A 49 24.80 -12.58 -9.81
C PRO A 49 24.99 -12.40 -11.32
N ILE A 50 25.82 -13.23 -11.96
CA ILE A 50 26.03 -13.17 -13.42
C ILE A 50 24.75 -13.52 -14.22
N LEU A 51 23.81 -14.25 -13.61
CA LEU A 51 22.54 -14.63 -14.23
C LEU A 51 21.43 -13.57 -14.04
N ARG A 52 21.66 -12.51 -13.26
CA ARG A 52 20.68 -11.42 -13.05
C ARG A 52 20.10 -10.82 -14.33
N PRO A 53 20.84 -10.66 -15.45
CA PRO A 53 20.26 -10.15 -16.69
C PRO A 53 19.08 -10.99 -17.23
N PHE A 54 19.01 -12.28 -16.90
CA PHE A 54 17.90 -13.15 -17.30
C PHE A 54 16.62 -12.94 -16.46
N LEU A 55 16.74 -12.31 -15.28
CA LEU A 55 15.60 -11.94 -14.45
C LEU A 55 14.79 -10.75 -14.98
N ARG A 56 15.18 -10.12 -16.10
CA ARG A 56 14.49 -8.93 -16.64
C ARG A 56 12.98 -9.13 -16.79
N GLY A 57 12.55 -10.29 -17.30
CA GLY A 57 11.12 -10.61 -17.43
C GLY A 57 10.42 -10.73 -16.08
N TYR A 58 11.06 -11.41 -15.13
CA TYR A 58 10.56 -11.57 -13.77
C TYR A 58 10.43 -10.23 -13.03
N LEU A 59 11.48 -9.42 -13.07
CA LEU A 59 11.51 -8.08 -12.46
C LEU A 59 10.49 -7.13 -13.09
N LYS A 60 10.19 -7.28 -14.38
CA LYS A 60 9.12 -6.53 -15.04
C LYS A 60 7.75 -6.86 -14.43
N ILE A 61 7.46 -8.14 -14.19
CA ILE A 61 6.22 -8.58 -13.52
C ILE A 61 6.16 -8.02 -12.10
N CYS A 62 7.25 -8.12 -11.32
CA CYS A 62 7.31 -7.52 -9.97
C CYS A 62 7.02 -6.02 -9.99
N LYS A 63 7.57 -5.30 -10.98
CA LYS A 63 7.34 -3.87 -11.15
C LYS A 63 5.87 -3.57 -11.45
N GLU A 64 5.25 -4.30 -12.38
CA GLU A 64 3.83 -4.11 -12.73
C GLU A 64 2.90 -4.37 -11.53
N VAL A 65 3.17 -5.42 -10.74
CA VAL A 65 2.40 -5.72 -9.53
C VAL A 65 2.57 -4.64 -8.47
N LYS A 66 3.80 -4.16 -8.27
CA LYS A 66 4.09 -3.03 -7.38
C LYS A 66 3.32 -1.79 -7.80
N GLU A 67 3.39 -1.40 -9.08
CA GLU A 67 2.73 -0.20 -9.60
C GLU A 67 1.21 -0.27 -9.45
N LYS A 68 0.57 -1.39 -9.80
CA LYS A 68 -0.88 -1.60 -9.60
C LYS A 68 -1.29 -1.47 -8.13
N ARG A 69 -0.47 -2.00 -7.23
CA ARG A 69 -0.74 -1.97 -5.79
C ARG A 69 -0.57 -0.57 -5.21
N LEU A 70 0.48 0.15 -5.59
CA LEU A 70 0.67 1.55 -5.21
C LEU A 70 -0.45 2.44 -5.74
N GLN A 71 -0.88 2.22 -6.98
CA GLN A 71 -2.00 2.94 -7.59
C GLN A 71 -3.30 2.72 -6.80
N LEU A 72 -3.61 1.48 -6.41
CA LEU A 72 -4.78 1.17 -5.58
C LEU A 72 -4.74 1.94 -4.24
N PHE A 73 -3.58 1.95 -3.56
CA PHE A 73 -3.43 2.67 -2.29
C PHE A 73 -3.59 4.18 -2.45
N LYS A 74 -3.00 4.73 -3.51
CA LYS A 74 -3.11 6.13 -3.84
C LYS A 74 -4.57 6.52 -4.06
N ASP A 75 -5.27 5.80 -4.94
CA ASP A 75 -6.61 6.19 -5.40
C ASP A 75 -7.69 6.02 -4.33
N TYR A 76 -7.65 4.91 -3.57
CA TYR A 76 -8.75 4.53 -2.67
C TYR A 76 -8.50 4.83 -1.19
N PHE A 77 -7.30 5.28 -0.81
CA PHE A 77 -6.99 5.53 0.60
C PHE A 77 -6.31 6.87 0.81
N VAL A 78 -5.21 7.13 0.11
CA VAL A 78 -4.43 8.37 0.29
C VAL A 78 -5.18 9.57 -0.28
N ASP A 79 -5.60 9.51 -1.54
CA ASP A 79 -6.27 10.63 -2.20
C ASP A 79 -7.68 10.86 -1.62
N GLU A 80 -8.37 9.82 -1.17
CA GLU A 80 -9.62 9.97 -0.42
C GLU A 80 -9.41 10.73 0.90
N ARG A 81 -8.36 10.42 1.67
CA ARG A 81 -8.05 11.19 2.89
C ARG A 81 -7.61 12.62 2.60
N LYS A 82 -6.79 12.85 1.57
CA LYS A 82 -6.44 14.21 1.14
C LYS A 82 -7.71 15.04 0.81
N LYS A 83 -8.69 14.47 0.12
CA LYS A 83 -9.99 15.13 -0.18
C LYS A 83 -10.82 15.39 1.07
N LEU A 84 -10.82 14.47 2.03
CA LEU A 84 -11.55 14.66 3.29
C LEU A 84 -10.88 15.73 4.19
N ALA A 85 -9.55 15.82 4.15
CA ALA A 85 -8.81 16.86 4.85
C ALA A 85 -9.03 18.24 4.22
N SER A 86 -9.19 18.35 2.90
CA SER A 86 -9.43 19.63 2.23
C SER A 86 -10.86 20.17 2.41
N THR A 87 -11.81 19.34 2.84
CA THR A 87 -13.24 19.71 3.00
C THR A 87 -13.66 19.96 4.45
N LYS A 88 -12.91 19.47 5.45
CA LYS A 88 -13.20 19.71 6.87
C LYS A 88 -12.44 20.94 7.37
N ALA A 89 -13.15 21.88 7.97
CA ALA A 89 -12.54 22.97 8.73
C ALA A 89 -11.69 22.38 9.87
N THR A 90 -10.55 23.01 10.13
CA THR A 90 -9.49 22.56 11.03
C THR A 90 -9.90 22.64 12.49
N ASP A 91 -10.85 21.80 12.92
CA ASP A 91 -11.08 21.58 14.33
C ASP A 91 -10.03 20.59 14.85
N ASN A 92 -9.26 21.06 15.84
CA ASN A 92 -8.24 20.29 16.55
C ASN A 92 -8.80 19.03 17.24
N ASP A 93 -10.12 18.92 17.34
CA ASP A 93 -10.85 17.81 17.98
C ASP A 93 -11.37 16.77 16.97
N SER A 94 -11.05 16.92 15.68
CA SER A 94 -11.40 15.91 14.68
C SER A 94 -10.58 14.63 14.88
N LEU A 95 -11.27 13.48 14.94
CA LEU A 95 -10.65 12.15 15.02
C LEU A 95 -9.62 11.97 13.88
N LYS A 96 -8.34 12.11 14.21
CA LYS A 96 -7.22 11.85 13.30
C LYS A 96 -6.95 10.34 13.25
N CYS A 97 -6.83 9.79 12.04
CA CYS A 97 -6.35 8.43 11.82
C CYS A 97 -4.85 8.45 11.43
N ALA A 98 -4.19 7.29 11.42
CA ALA A 98 -2.73 7.26 11.29
C ALA A 98 -2.20 7.90 9.99
N ILE A 99 -2.92 7.74 8.87
CA ILE A 99 -2.54 8.38 7.60
C ILE A 99 -2.60 9.90 7.65
N ASP A 100 -3.45 10.50 8.50
CA ASP A 100 -3.52 11.95 8.62
C ASP A 100 -2.20 12.50 9.19
N HIS A 101 -1.61 11.81 10.16
CA HIS A 101 -0.30 12.17 10.72
C HIS A 101 0.83 12.00 9.69
N ILE A 102 0.77 10.93 8.89
CA ILE A 102 1.75 10.69 7.81
C ILE A 102 1.66 11.78 6.74
N LEU A 103 0.45 12.18 6.36
CA LEU A 103 0.23 13.27 5.41
C LEU A 103 0.64 14.63 5.98
N GLU A 104 0.45 14.87 7.28
CA GLU A 104 0.93 16.07 7.97
C GLU A 104 2.48 16.16 7.92
N ALA A 105 3.18 15.05 8.16
CA ALA A 105 4.63 14.97 8.01
C ALA A 105 5.09 15.24 6.56
N GLN A 106 4.33 14.76 5.57
CA GLN A 106 4.57 15.08 4.16
C GLN A 106 4.41 16.57 3.89
N GLN A 107 3.35 17.20 4.40
CA GLN A 107 3.11 18.65 4.23
C GLN A 107 4.19 19.51 4.88
N LYS A 108 4.76 19.06 6.01
CA LYS A 108 5.90 19.70 6.67
C LYS A 108 7.23 19.50 5.92
N GLY A 109 7.25 18.67 4.87
CA GLY A 109 8.46 18.36 4.10
C GLY A 109 9.39 17.36 4.80
N GLU A 110 8.93 16.67 5.85
CA GLU A 110 9.72 15.68 6.58
C GLU A 110 9.88 14.38 5.76
N ILE A 111 8.87 14.04 4.95
CA ILE A 111 8.85 12.87 4.08
C ILE A 111 8.25 13.24 2.71
N ASN A 112 8.56 12.46 1.67
CA ASN A 112 8.01 12.67 0.33
C ASN A 112 6.80 11.75 0.05
N GLU A 113 6.17 11.91 -1.12
CA GLU A 113 4.99 11.11 -1.51
C GLU A 113 5.29 9.61 -1.60
N ASP A 114 6.46 9.24 -2.12
CA ASP A 114 6.90 7.85 -2.19
C ASP A 114 6.99 7.24 -0.78
N ASN A 115 7.52 7.98 0.19
CA ASN A 115 7.59 7.52 1.58
C ASN A 115 6.19 7.26 2.15
N VAL A 116 5.21 8.14 1.90
CA VAL A 116 3.82 7.93 2.33
C VAL A 116 3.28 6.62 1.76
N LEU A 117 3.45 6.42 0.45
CA LEU A 117 2.98 5.22 -0.24
C LEU A 117 3.69 3.96 0.26
N TYR A 118 4.99 4.00 0.51
CA TYR A 118 5.73 2.87 1.07
C TYR A 118 5.33 2.53 2.51
N ILE A 119 5.00 3.52 3.34
CA ILE A 119 4.51 3.26 4.70
C ILE A 119 3.17 2.52 4.64
N VAL A 120 2.24 3.02 3.83
CA VAL A 120 0.94 2.34 3.58
C VAL A 120 1.16 0.94 3.03
N GLU A 121 2.08 0.81 2.07
CA GLU A 121 2.41 -0.46 1.44
C GLU A 121 2.81 -1.51 2.47
N ASN A 122 3.73 -1.16 3.38
CA ASN A 122 4.31 -2.05 4.39
C ASN A 122 3.34 -2.41 5.51
N ILE A 123 2.54 -1.46 5.99
CA ILE A 123 1.58 -1.71 7.08
C ILE A 123 0.52 -2.71 6.65
N ASN A 124 0.09 -2.65 5.39
CA ASN A 124 -0.82 -3.64 4.85
C ASN A 124 -0.21 -5.05 4.71
N VAL A 125 1.11 -5.19 4.61
CA VAL A 125 1.75 -6.52 4.53
C VAL A 125 1.61 -7.28 5.85
N ALA A 126 1.54 -6.55 6.96
CA ALA A 126 1.41 -7.12 8.29
C ALA A 126 -0.05 -7.51 8.63
N ALA A 127 -1.01 -7.35 7.71
CA ALA A 127 -2.44 -7.60 7.89
C ALA A 127 -2.99 -8.71 6.97
#